data_AF-A0A3D5ZPA0-F1
#
_entry.id   AF-A0A3D5ZPA0-F1
#
_cell.length_a   1.000
_cell.length_b   1.000
_cell.length_c   1.000
_cell.angle_alpha   90.00
_cell.angle_beta   90.00
_cell.angle_gamma   90.00
#
_symmetry.space_group_name_H-M   'P 1'
#
loop_
_entity.id
_entity.type
_entity.pdbx_description
1 polymer ?
#
loop_
_entity_poly.entity_id
_entity_poly.type
_entity_poly.pdbx_seq_one_letter_code
_entity_poly.pdbx_strand_id
1 'polypeptide(L)'
;MKKLFKEFQTFIKRGNVLDLAVGVIIGGAFTAIVNALSNGILKPIINWIISLCAGGDGDLNNVYTFLKTVYQVDATTGNVVVDAAGNKVIDLSSSIYIDWGAFISAIINFLLIAIVVFTIVKLINKASESLNYNLNMKKIIEKKYADKERLNKTEIRWIARMEKNHPDMVPVDPSAVTEEAEPAPAPVPEPTTNELLTEILAELKASKTEKPAESK
;
A
#
# COMPACT_ATOMS: atom_id res chain seq x y z
N MET A 1 -37.42 -17.04 13.88
CA MET A 1 -36.76 -16.13 12.92
C MET A 1 -36.16 -14.87 13.55
N LYS A 2 -36.85 -14.14 14.44
CA LYS A 2 -36.29 -12.92 15.08
C LYS A 2 -35.00 -13.15 15.91
N LYS A 3 -34.84 -14.35 16.49
CA LYS A 3 -33.65 -14.75 17.27
C LYS A 3 -32.39 -14.84 16.39
N LEU A 4 -32.50 -15.52 15.25
CA LEU A 4 -31.41 -15.65 14.27
C LEU A 4 -31.00 -14.29 13.70
N PHE A 5 -31.95 -13.39 13.44
CA PHE A 5 -31.63 -12.04 12.93
C PHE A 5 -30.90 -11.17 13.97
N LYS A 6 -31.25 -11.29 15.25
CA LYS A 6 -30.51 -10.63 16.35
C LYS A 6 -29.10 -11.20 16.51
N GLU A 7 -28.95 -12.52 16.42
CA GLU A 7 -27.64 -13.19 16.48
C GLU A 7 -26.77 -12.79 15.28
N PHE A 8 -27.34 -12.70 14.08
CA PHE A 8 -26.68 -12.22 12.86
C PHE A 8 -26.27 -10.74 12.95
N GLN A 9 -27.16 -9.86 13.42
CA GLN A 9 -26.81 -8.45 13.63
C GLN A 9 -25.69 -8.30 14.66
N THR A 10 -25.72 -9.10 15.73
CA THR A 10 -24.66 -9.13 16.76
C THR A 10 -23.34 -9.64 16.17
N PHE A 11 -23.39 -10.59 15.25
CA PHE A 11 -22.24 -11.12 14.53
C PHE A 11 -21.60 -10.08 13.60
N ILE A 12 -22.39 -9.39 12.76
CA ILE A 12 -21.86 -8.36 11.84
C ILE A 12 -21.30 -7.15 12.60
N LYS A 13 -21.91 -6.81 13.74
CA LYS A 13 -21.42 -5.73 14.63
C LYS A 13 -20.04 -5.99 15.24
N ARG A 14 -19.43 -7.17 15.05
CA ARG A 14 -18.06 -7.46 15.52
C ARG A 14 -16.97 -6.64 14.80
N GLY A 15 -17.32 -5.71 13.90
CA GLY A 15 -16.42 -4.72 13.28
C GLY A 15 -15.48 -5.35 12.25
N ASN A 16 -14.54 -6.17 12.73
CA ASN A 16 -13.54 -6.90 11.94
C ASN A 16 -14.16 -7.78 10.84
N VAL A 17 -15.40 -8.26 11.01
CA VAL A 17 -16.09 -9.10 10.02
C VAL A 17 -16.71 -8.27 8.90
N LEU A 18 -17.26 -7.09 9.22
CA LEU A 18 -17.92 -6.24 8.23
C LEU A 18 -16.89 -5.64 7.28
N ASP A 19 -15.76 -5.15 7.81
CA ASP A 19 -14.70 -4.56 6.98
C ASP A 19 -14.03 -5.61 6.08
N LEU A 20 -13.82 -6.83 6.59
CA LEU A 20 -13.33 -7.94 5.77
C LEU A 20 -14.34 -8.35 4.69
N ALA A 21 -15.63 -8.43 5.03
CA ALA A 21 -16.67 -8.79 4.07
C ALA A 21 -16.79 -7.74 2.95
N VAL A 22 -16.76 -6.45 3.29
CA VAL A 22 -16.77 -5.36 2.31
C VAL A 22 -15.54 -5.42 1.41
N GLY A 23 -14.35 -5.66 1.98
CA GLY A 23 -13.11 -5.82 1.20
C GLY A 23 -13.18 -6.96 0.17
N VAL A 24 -13.72 -8.13 0.55
CA VAL A 24 -13.87 -9.28 -0.36
C VAL A 24 -14.89 -9.00 -1.47
N ILE A 25 -16.04 -8.39 -1.13
CA ILE A 25 -17.08 -8.07 -2.11
C ILE A 25 -16.58 -7.04 -3.14
N ILE A 26 -15.94 -5.97 -2.67
CA ILE A 26 -15.36 -4.94 -3.55
C ILE A 26 -14.24 -5.54 -4.40
N GLY A 27 -13.37 -6.37 -3.81
CA GLY A 27 -12.30 -7.06 -4.54
C GLY A 27 -12.83 -7.92 -5.69
N GLY A 28 -13.85 -8.75 -5.42
CA GLY A 28 -14.47 -9.58 -6.46
C GLY A 28 -15.15 -8.77 -7.56
N ALA A 29 -15.92 -7.75 -7.21
CA ALA A 29 -16.59 -6.86 -8.18
C ALA A 29 -15.58 -6.09 -9.04
N PHE A 30 -14.49 -5.61 -8.42
CA PHE A 30 -13.44 -4.89 -9.12
C PHE A 30 -12.69 -5.79 -10.12
N THR A 31 -12.29 -7.00 -9.70
CA THR A 31 -11.67 -7.97 -10.60
C THR A 31 -12.58 -8.31 -11.79
N ALA A 32 -13.90 -8.39 -11.59
CA ALA A 32 -14.84 -8.62 -12.68
C ALA A 32 -14.85 -7.46 -13.71
N ILE A 33 -14.81 -6.21 -13.25
CA ILE A 33 -14.73 -5.02 -14.13
C ILE A 33 -13.43 -5.05 -14.93
N VAL A 34 -12.31 -5.37 -14.28
CA VAL A 34 -11.00 -5.43 -14.95
C VAL A 34 -10.96 -6.56 -15.98
N ASN A 35 -11.51 -7.74 -15.64
CA ASN A 35 -11.64 -8.85 -16.57
C ASN A 35 -12.53 -8.50 -17.76
N ALA A 36 -13.62 -7.77 -17.56
CA ALA A 36 -14.51 -7.33 -18.64
C ALA A 36 -13.81 -6.32 -19.57
N LEU A 37 -13.02 -5.39 -19.01
CA LEU A 37 -12.20 -4.46 -19.79
C LEU A 37 -11.10 -5.21 -20.57
N SER A 38 -10.41 -6.15 -19.92
CA SER A 38 -9.38 -6.97 -20.55
C SER A 38 -9.95 -7.79 -21.70
N ASN A 39 -10.96 -8.61 -21.41
CA ASN A 39 -11.51 -9.56 -22.36
C ASN A 39 -12.36 -8.89 -23.45
N GLY A 40 -13.11 -7.86 -23.10
CA GLY A 40 -14.06 -7.21 -24.01
C GLY A 40 -13.45 -6.11 -24.86
N ILE A 41 -12.45 -5.39 -24.35
CA ILE A 41 -11.89 -4.20 -25.05
C ILE A 41 -10.43 -4.45 -25.43
N LEU A 42 -9.60 -4.98 -24.53
CA LEU A 42 -8.16 -5.07 -24.79
C LEU A 42 -7.78 -6.29 -25.62
N LYS A 43 -8.40 -7.45 -25.43
CA LYS A 43 -8.19 -8.61 -26.32
C LYS A 43 -8.38 -8.29 -27.80
N PRO A 44 -9.48 -7.67 -28.26
CA PRO A 44 -9.62 -7.34 -29.67
C PRO A 44 -8.57 -6.32 -30.15
N ILE A 45 -8.16 -5.36 -29.29
CA ILE A 45 -7.08 -4.41 -29.62
C ILE A 45 -5.73 -5.13 -29.75
N ILE A 46 -5.42 -6.05 -28.84
CA ILE A 46 -4.18 -6.83 -28.85
C ILE A 46 -4.14 -7.76 -30.05
N ASN A 47 -5.24 -8.47 -30.32
CA ASN A 47 -5.39 -9.32 -31.51
C ASN A 47 -5.21 -8.51 -32.80
N TRP A 48 -5.77 -7.30 -32.86
CA TRP A 48 -5.58 -6.39 -34.00
C TRP A 48 -4.11 -5.97 -34.17
N ILE A 49 -3.42 -5.61 -33.09
CA ILE A 49 -1.98 -5.24 -33.13
C ILE A 49 -1.13 -6.44 -33.56
N ILE A 50 -1.40 -7.64 -33.06
CA ILE A 50 -0.67 -8.85 -33.45
C ILE A 50 -0.92 -9.16 -34.93
N SER A 51 -2.16 -9.04 -35.42
CA SER A 51 -2.45 -9.21 -36.85
C SER A 51 -1.64 -8.24 -37.71
N LEU A 52 -1.52 -6.98 -37.29
CA LEU A 52 -0.76 -5.94 -37.99
C LEU A 52 0.75 -6.22 -38.00
N CYS A 53 1.31 -6.74 -36.90
CA CYS A 53 2.75 -6.97 -36.76
C CYS A 53 3.22 -8.33 -37.27
N ALA A 54 2.39 -9.37 -37.15
CA ALA A 54 2.74 -10.76 -37.47
C ALA A 54 2.14 -11.27 -38.79
N GLY A 55 1.33 -10.46 -39.49
CA GLY A 55 0.87 -10.73 -40.86
C GLY A 55 -0.06 -11.94 -41.00
N GLY A 56 -0.69 -12.40 -39.93
CA GLY A 56 -1.62 -13.53 -39.93
C GLY A 56 -2.98 -13.19 -39.31
N ASP A 57 -3.85 -14.20 -39.23
CA ASP A 57 -5.09 -14.17 -38.44
C ASP A 57 -4.68 -13.93 -36.99
N GLY A 58 -4.70 -12.67 -36.54
CA GLY A 58 -4.15 -12.23 -35.25
C GLY A 58 -4.98 -12.68 -34.06
N ASP A 59 -5.41 -13.93 -34.04
CA ASP A 59 -6.20 -14.50 -32.96
C ASP A 59 -5.34 -15.39 -32.06
N LEU A 60 -5.20 -14.97 -30.81
CA LEU A 60 -4.58 -15.78 -29.77
C LEU A 60 -5.32 -17.10 -29.54
N ASN A 61 -6.62 -17.20 -29.87
CA ASN A 61 -7.43 -18.37 -29.54
C ASN A 61 -7.06 -19.64 -30.33
N ASN A 62 -6.35 -19.55 -31.46
CA ASN A 62 -6.04 -20.72 -32.30
C ASN A 62 -4.61 -21.23 -32.12
N VAL A 63 -3.91 -20.80 -31.06
CA VAL A 63 -2.53 -21.25 -30.78
C VAL A 63 -2.57 -22.53 -29.95
N TYR A 64 -2.78 -23.65 -30.62
CA TYR A 64 -2.81 -24.96 -29.99
C TYR A 64 -1.58 -25.80 -30.33
N THR A 65 -1.05 -26.51 -29.35
CA THR A 65 -0.12 -27.62 -29.57
C THR A 65 -0.80 -28.92 -29.17
N PHE A 66 -1.08 -29.79 -30.14
CA PHE A 66 -1.71 -31.08 -29.88
C PHE A 66 -0.66 -32.14 -29.52
N LEU A 67 -0.87 -32.82 -28.39
CA LEU A 67 -0.04 -33.96 -27.95
C LEU A 67 -0.67 -35.29 -28.37
N LYS A 68 -2.00 -35.35 -28.39
CA LYS A 68 -2.76 -36.46 -28.95
C LYS A 68 -3.96 -35.89 -29.67
N THR A 69 -3.99 -36.00 -30.99
CA THR A 69 -5.17 -35.64 -31.77
C THR A 69 -6.16 -36.81 -31.75
N VAL A 70 -7.40 -36.50 -31.38
CA VAL A 70 -8.54 -37.37 -31.61
C VAL A 70 -9.41 -36.62 -32.60
N TYR A 71 -9.79 -37.27 -33.69
CA TYR A 71 -10.65 -36.65 -34.69
C TYR A 71 -12.10 -36.88 -34.32
N GLN A 72 -12.95 -35.89 -34.58
CA GLN A 72 -14.39 -36.06 -34.47
C GLN A 72 -14.80 -37.24 -35.35
N VAL A 73 -15.59 -38.16 -34.80
CA VAL A 73 -16.18 -39.28 -35.54
C VAL A 73 -17.68 -39.08 -35.46
N ASP A 74 -18.35 -39.08 -36.61
CA ASP A 74 -19.81 -38.97 -36.65
C ASP A 74 -20.41 -40.22 -35.98
N ALA A 75 -21.16 -40.00 -34.90
CA ALA A 75 -21.78 -41.04 -34.08
C ALA A 75 -22.72 -41.96 -34.89
N THR A 76 -23.20 -41.49 -36.04
CA THR A 76 -24.17 -42.23 -36.87
C THR A 76 -23.50 -43.12 -37.91
N THR A 77 -22.30 -42.76 -38.36
CA THR A 77 -21.67 -43.36 -39.56
C THR A 77 -20.31 -43.98 -39.27
N GLY A 78 -19.72 -43.73 -38.09
CA GLY A 78 -18.41 -44.26 -37.70
C GLY A 78 -17.23 -43.69 -38.50
N ASN A 79 -17.51 -42.75 -39.41
CA ASN A 79 -16.52 -42.10 -40.26
C ASN A 79 -15.99 -40.83 -39.59
N VAL A 80 -14.70 -40.56 -39.79
CA VAL A 80 -14.06 -39.33 -39.32
C VAL A 80 -14.72 -38.15 -40.01
N VAL A 81 -15.21 -37.20 -39.23
CA VAL A 81 -15.81 -35.96 -39.74
C VAL A 81 -14.71 -35.16 -40.42
N VAL A 82 -14.90 -34.86 -41.69
CA VAL A 82 -14.01 -34.02 -42.49
C VAL A 82 -14.69 -32.67 -42.71
N ASP A 83 -13.91 -31.59 -42.65
CA ASP A 83 -14.40 -30.25 -42.96
C ASP A 83 -14.67 -30.10 -44.47
N ALA A 84 -15.22 -28.94 -44.86
CA ALA A 84 -15.48 -28.62 -46.27
C ALA A 84 -14.21 -28.55 -47.15
N ALA A 85 -13.02 -28.51 -46.54
CA ALA A 85 -11.73 -28.50 -47.20
C ALA A 85 -11.06 -29.91 -47.24
N GLY A 86 -11.73 -30.94 -46.73
CA GLY A 86 -11.24 -32.32 -46.70
C GLY A 86 -10.27 -32.64 -45.54
N ASN A 87 -10.06 -31.71 -44.59
CA ASN A 87 -9.25 -31.95 -43.41
C ASN A 87 -10.07 -32.64 -42.32
N LYS A 88 -9.46 -33.58 -41.59
CA LYS A 88 -10.10 -34.26 -40.47
C LYS A 88 -10.34 -33.26 -39.34
N VAL A 89 -11.60 -33.07 -38.95
CA VAL A 89 -11.98 -32.18 -37.86
C VAL A 89 -11.45 -32.75 -36.55
N ILE A 90 -10.67 -31.97 -35.82
CA ILE A 90 -10.12 -32.39 -34.52
C ILE A 90 -11.21 -32.22 -33.47
N ASP A 91 -11.41 -33.24 -32.64
CA ASP A 91 -12.25 -33.13 -31.45
C ASP A 91 -11.43 -32.54 -30.31
N LEU A 92 -11.62 -31.25 -30.05
CA LEU A 92 -10.96 -30.59 -28.92
C LEU A 92 -11.33 -31.25 -27.58
N SER A 93 -12.51 -31.86 -27.43
CA SER A 93 -12.93 -32.46 -26.15
C SER A 93 -12.19 -33.76 -25.84
N SER A 94 -11.85 -34.54 -26.87
CA SER A 94 -11.19 -35.84 -26.73
C SER A 94 -9.68 -35.79 -26.99
N SER A 95 -9.21 -34.70 -27.57
CA SER A 95 -7.79 -34.47 -27.83
C SER A 95 -7.06 -33.93 -26.59
N ILE A 96 -5.78 -34.30 -26.46
CA ILE A 96 -4.91 -33.73 -25.43
C ILE A 96 -4.11 -32.62 -26.11
N TYR A 97 -4.30 -31.38 -25.67
CA TYR A 97 -3.65 -30.22 -26.25
C TYR A 97 -3.25 -29.19 -25.19
N ILE A 98 -2.29 -28.34 -25.55
CA ILE A 98 -1.87 -27.16 -24.79
C ILE A 98 -2.45 -25.93 -25.49
N ASP A 99 -3.24 -25.15 -24.75
CA ASP A 99 -3.80 -23.88 -25.19
C ASP A 99 -2.86 -22.72 -24.81
N TRP A 100 -1.97 -22.38 -25.75
CA TRP A 100 -1.06 -21.24 -25.56
C TRP A 100 -1.80 -19.90 -25.63
N GLY A 101 -2.91 -19.85 -26.35
CA GLY A 101 -3.79 -18.70 -26.44
C GLY A 101 -4.35 -18.28 -25.10
N ALA A 102 -4.99 -19.21 -24.40
CA ALA A 102 -5.52 -19.01 -23.07
C ALA A 102 -4.41 -18.64 -22.07
N PHE A 103 -3.23 -19.25 -22.18
CA PHE A 103 -2.10 -18.93 -21.30
C PHE A 103 -1.59 -17.50 -21.48
N ILE A 104 -1.32 -17.09 -22.72
CA ILE A 104 -0.87 -15.72 -23.04
C ILE A 104 -1.94 -14.71 -22.64
N SER A 105 -3.22 -15.02 -22.91
CA SER A 105 -4.34 -14.22 -22.44
C SER A 105 -4.37 -14.06 -20.92
N ALA A 106 -4.09 -15.12 -20.15
CA ALA A 106 -4.09 -15.07 -18.70
C ALA A 106 -2.94 -14.19 -18.18
N ILE A 107 -1.75 -14.29 -18.78
CA ILE A 107 -0.61 -13.42 -18.47
C ILE A 107 -0.95 -11.95 -18.71
N ILE A 108 -1.52 -11.63 -19.87
CA ILE A 108 -1.96 -10.27 -20.21
C ILE A 108 -2.97 -9.76 -19.19
N ASN A 109 -3.98 -10.57 -18.84
CA ASN A 109 -4.99 -10.19 -17.86
C ASN A 109 -4.36 -9.92 -16.48
N PHE A 110 -3.40 -10.75 -16.05
CA PHE A 110 -2.67 -10.54 -14.80
C PHE A 110 -1.88 -9.22 -14.78
N LEU A 111 -1.11 -8.94 -15.83
CA LEU A 111 -0.35 -7.69 -15.98
C LEU A 111 -1.26 -6.46 -15.97
N LEU A 112 -2.41 -6.57 -16.62
CA LEU A 112 -3.41 -5.51 -16.67
C LEU A 112 -4.03 -5.26 -15.30
N ILE A 113 -4.46 -6.32 -14.59
CA ILE A 113 -4.95 -6.21 -13.21
C ILE A 113 -3.88 -5.53 -12.34
N ALA A 114 -2.62 -5.93 -12.44
CA ALA A 114 -1.54 -5.32 -11.68
C ALA A 114 -1.40 -3.81 -11.98
N ILE A 115 -1.42 -3.40 -13.25
CA ILE A 115 -1.31 -1.99 -13.66
C ILE A 115 -2.52 -1.17 -13.19
N VAL A 116 -3.72 -1.69 -13.32
CA VAL A 116 -4.94 -0.97 -12.90
C VAL A 116 -4.99 -0.84 -11.38
N VAL A 117 -4.72 -1.92 -10.64
CA VAL A 117 -4.63 -1.87 -9.17
C VAL A 117 -3.55 -0.88 -8.73
N PHE A 118 -2.37 -0.92 -9.34
CA PHE A 118 -1.30 0.04 -9.06
C PHE A 118 -1.73 1.50 -9.31
N THR A 119 -2.40 1.75 -10.43
CA THR A 119 -2.87 3.10 -10.78
C THR A 119 -3.91 3.61 -9.80
N ILE A 120 -4.82 2.75 -9.34
CA ILE A 120 -5.83 3.10 -8.32
C ILE A 120 -5.19 3.35 -6.96
N VAL A 121 -4.28 2.48 -6.51
CA VAL A 121 -3.54 2.69 -5.26
C VAL A 121 -2.76 4.01 -5.34
N LYS A 122 -2.12 4.30 -6.47
CA LYS A 122 -1.44 5.57 -6.71
C LYS A 122 -2.39 6.76 -6.71
N LEU A 123 -3.58 6.63 -7.29
CA LEU A 123 -4.60 7.69 -7.30
C LEU A 123 -5.11 7.97 -5.88
N ILE A 124 -5.38 6.92 -5.10
CA ILE A 124 -5.83 7.04 -3.71
C ILE A 124 -4.72 7.67 -2.86
N ASN A 125 -3.48 7.21 -3.00
CA ASN A 125 -2.34 7.78 -2.26
C ASN A 125 -2.11 9.25 -2.63
N LYS A 126 -2.21 9.60 -3.92
CA LYS A 126 -2.10 10.99 -4.40
C LYS A 126 -3.27 11.87 -3.95
N ALA A 127 -4.50 11.34 -3.98
CA ALA A 127 -5.68 12.04 -3.49
C ALA A 127 -5.61 12.28 -1.98
N SER A 128 -5.20 11.26 -1.22
CA SER A 128 -4.94 11.38 0.22
C SER A 128 -3.86 12.43 0.52
N GLU A 129 -2.77 12.46 -0.23
CA GLU A 129 -1.75 13.50 -0.08
C GLU A 129 -2.31 14.91 -0.37
N SER A 130 -3.16 15.05 -1.38
CA SER A 130 -3.78 16.34 -1.73
C SER A 130 -4.87 16.81 -0.76
N LEU A 131 -5.59 15.89 -0.13
CA LEU A 131 -6.71 16.17 0.78
C LEU A 131 -6.27 16.37 2.23
N ASN A 132 -5.04 15.99 2.57
CA ASN A 132 -4.43 16.36 3.83
C ASN A 132 -4.04 17.84 3.81
N TYR A 133 -5.04 18.72 3.93
CA TYR A 133 -4.89 20.16 4.16
C TYR A 133 -3.86 20.45 5.25
N ASN A 134 -3.82 19.60 6.28
CA ASN A 134 -2.86 19.70 7.38
C ASN A 134 -1.41 19.41 6.97
N LEU A 135 -1.15 18.55 5.98
CA LEU A 135 0.21 18.28 5.46
C LEU A 135 0.71 19.42 4.56
N ASN A 136 -0.15 19.99 3.72
CA ASN A 136 0.22 21.15 2.92
C ASN A 136 0.45 22.38 3.81
N MET A 137 -0.37 22.55 4.86
CA MET A 137 -0.16 23.60 5.85
C MET A 137 1.16 23.39 6.63
N LYS A 138 1.47 22.16 7.03
CA LYS A 138 2.77 21.78 7.62
C LYS A 138 3.94 22.17 6.71
N LYS A 139 3.90 21.80 5.43
CA LYS A 139 4.94 22.13 4.43
C LYS A 139 5.09 23.65 4.19
N ILE A 140 3.98 24.40 4.15
CA ILE A 140 3.99 25.87 3.99
C ILE A 140 4.64 26.54 5.20
N ILE A 141 4.27 26.07 6.40
CA ILE A 141 4.81 26.59 7.65
C ILE A 141 6.30 26.26 7.78
N GLU A 142 6.73 25.02 7.49
CA GLU A 142 8.16 24.63 7.44
C GLU A 142 8.97 25.51 6.48
N LYS A 143 8.44 25.76 5.27
CA LYS A 143 9.10 26.63 4.29
C LYS A 143 9.20 28.07 4.79
N LYS A 144 8.13 28.61 5.37
CA LYS A 144 8.13 29.98 5.93
C LYS A 144 9.08 30.12 7.12
N TYR A 145 9.18 29.10 7.97
CA TYR A 145 10.19 29.07 9.03
C TYR A 145 11.61 29.03 8.45
N ALA A 146 11.88 28.21 7.44
CA ALA A 146 13.19 28.13 6.78
C ALA A 146 13.61 29.44 6.10
N ASP A 147 12.65 30.13 5.48
CA ASP A 147 12.86 31.41 4.81
C ASP A 147 12.86 32.61 5.80
N LYS A 148 12.73 32.37 7.11
CA LYS A 148 12.57 33.37 8.18
C LYS A 148 11.45 34.38 7.91
N GLU A 149 10.42 33.94 7.20
CA GLU A 149 9.26 34.74 6.82
C GLU A 149 8.24 34.77 7.96
N ARG A 150 7.58 35.92 8.19
CA ARG A 150 6.61 36.05 9.29
C ARG A 150 5.34 35.24 8.99
N LEU A 151 4.88 34.46 9.97
CA LEU A 151 3.63 33.72 9.87
C LEU A 151 2.42 34.66 9.89
N ASN A 152 1.43 34.32 9.08
CA ASN A 152 0.14 34.99 9.01
C ASN A 152 -0.74 34.61 10.22
N LYS A 153 -1.69 35.47 10.59
CA LYS A 153 -2.65 35.30 11.70
C LYS A 153 -3.50 34.02 11.60
N THR A 154 -3.64 33.46 10.40
CA THR A 154 -4.34 32.19 10.15
C THR A 154 -3.44 30.98 10.39
N GLU A 155 -2.14 31.10 10.10
CA GLU A 155 -1.13 30.04 10.30
C GLU A 155 -0.84 29.87 11.79
N ILE A 156 -0.68 30.97 12.54
CA ILE A 156 -0.49 30.95 14.01
C ILE A 156 -1.70 30.33 14.72
N ARG A 157 -2.92 30.68 14.29
CA ARG A 157 -4.17 30.08 14.84
C ARG A 157 -4.32 28.61 14.47
N TRP A 158 -3.78 28.20 13.33
CA TRP A 158 -3.76 26.80 12.92
C TRP A 158 -2.75 26.01 13.76
N ILE A 159 -1.53 26.51 13.97
CA ILE A 159 -0.50 25.91 14.83
C ILE A 159 -1.03 25.69 16.25
N ALA A 160 -1.60 26.72 16.89
CA ALA A 160 -2.15 26.62 18.24
C ALA A 160 -3.32 25.63 18.35
N ARG A 161 -4.05 25.40 17.26
CA ARG A 161 -5.13 24.39 17.21
C ARG A 161 -4.59 22.98 17.00
N MET A 162 -3.54 22.84 16.19
CA MET A 162 -2.92 21.56 15.88
C MET A 162 -2.11 21.03 17.05
N GLU A 163 -1.39 21.89 17.78
CA GLU A 163 -0.66 21.53 19.00
C GLU A 163 -1.56 20.85 20.04
N LYS A 164 -2.83 21.27 20.13
CA LYS A 164 -3.82 20.71 21.06
C LYS A 164 -4.41 19.36 20.62
N ASN A 165 -4.55 19.12 19.31
CA ASN A 165 -5.31 17.98 18.77
C ASN A 165 -4.43 16.92 18.08
N HIS A 166 -3.31 17.32 17.47
CA HIS A 166 -2.35 16.49 16.72
C HIS A 166 -0.94 17.12 16.79
N PRO A 167 -0.21 16.93 17.91
CA PRO A 167 1.08 17.59 18.16
C PRO A 167 2.21 17.16 17.20
N ASP A 168 2.07 16.02 16.54
CA ASP A 168 2.97 15.45 15.52
C ASP A 168 2.95 16.20 14.16
N MET A 169 1.94 17.04 13.94
CA MET A 169 1.73 17.78 12.70
C MET A 169 2.23 19.22 12.75
N VAL A 170 2.71 19.69 13.92
CA VAL A 170 3.30 21.02 14.05
C VAL A 170 4.76 20.97 13.59
N PRO A 171 5.17 21.79 12.60
CA PRO A 171 6.57 22.01 12.33
C PRO A 171 7.25 22.54 13.58
N VAL A 172 8.10 21.71 14.19
CA VAL A 172 9.10 22.22 15.12
C VAL A 172 9.96 23.13 14.26
N ASP A 173 9.97 24.42 14.59
CA ASP A 173 10.77 25.44 13.91
C ASP A 173 12.17 24.85 13.58
N PRO A 174 12.66 24.88 12.33
CA PRO A 174 14.05 24.57 12.01
C PRO A 174 15.01 25.42 12.87
N SER A 175 14.54 26.59 13.33
CA SER A 175 15.23 27.46 14.28
C SER A 175 15.04 27.05 15.75
N ALA A 176 14.06 26.23 16.13
CA ALA A 176 14.04 25.60 17.46
C ALA A 176 15.04 24.43 17.54
N VAL A 177 15.42 23.85 16.39
CA VAL A 177 16.62 22.99 16.33
C VAL A 177 17.91 23.81 16.34
N THR A 178 17.84 25.14 16.16
CA THR A 178 19.02 26.02 16.27
C THR A 178 19.02 26.92 17.50
N GLU A 179 17.97 26.95 18.33
CA GLU A 179 17.96 27.79 19.55
C GLU A 179 16.98 27.32 20.65
N GLU A 180 16.64 26.03 20.73
CA GLU A 180 16.22 25.39 21.99
C GLU A 180 16.44 23.85 22.00
N ALA A 181 17.53 23.41 21.37
CA ALA A 181 18.36 22.41 22.00
C ALA A 181 19.66 23.15 22.34
N GLU A 182 19.90 23.41 23.63
CA GLU A 182 21.28 23.45 24.11
C GLU A 182 22.03 22.31 23.40
N PRO A 183 23.27 22.52 22.90
CA PRO A 183 24.08 21.38 22.49
C PRO A 183 24.01 20.41 23.67
N ALA A 184 23.50 19.19 23.42
CA ALA A 184 23.43 18.16 24.45
C ALA A 184 24.68 18.33 25.32
N PRO A 185 24.54 18.61 26.63
CA PRO A 185 25.67 18.99 27.46
C PRO A 185 26.75 17.98 27.15
N ALA A 186 27.86 18.45 26.58
CA ALA A 186 28.99 17.61 26.24
C ALA A 186 29.18 16.65 27.42
N PRO A 187 29.26 15.32 27.19
CA PRO A 187 29.14 14.33 28.25
C PRO A 187 29.96 14.82 29.43
N VAL A 188 29.26 15.31 30.45
CA VAL A 188 29.90 15.92 31.60
C VAL A 188 30.76 14.79 32.13
N PRO A 189 32.10 14.93 32.19
CA PRO A 189 32.92 13.85 32.70
C PRO A 189 32.35 13.49 34.06
N GLU A 190 31.94 12.23 34.21
CA GLU A 190 31.44 11.72 35.48
C GLU A 190 32.43 12.19 36.56
N PRO A 191 31.94 12.80 37.66
CA PRO A 191 32.84 13.32 38.67
C PRO A 191 33.69 12.16 39.14
N THR A 192 34.99 12.22 38.83
CA THR A 192 35.89 11.13 39.17
C THR A 192 35.89 10.97 40.69
N THR A 193 35.99 9.74 41.19
CA THR A 193 35.92 9.42 42.63
C THR A 193 36.81 10.31 43.49
N ASN A 194 37.90 10.83 42.92
CA ASN A 194 38.83 11.73 43.59
C ASN A 194 38.25 13.12 43.90
N GLU A 195 37.39 13.68 43.05
CA GLU A 195 36.74 14.98 43.29
C GLU A 195 35.67 14.88 44.39
N LEU A 196 34.89 13.80 44.38
CA LEU A 196 33.92 13.49 45.44
C LEU A 196 34.60 13.26 46.79
N LEU A 197 35.77 12.60 46.82
CA LEU A 197 36.52 12.40 48.06
C LEU A 197 37.08 13.71 48.61
N THR A 198 37.50 14.65 47.76
CA THR A 198 37.93 15.98 48.21
C THR A 198 36.78 16.83 48.74
N GLU A 199 35.60 16.72 48.15
CA GLU A 199 34.40 17.42 48.59
C GLU A 199 33.88 16.87 49.93
N ILE A 200 33.84 15.55 50.09
CA ILE A 200 33.50 14.89 51.36
C ILE A 200 34.53 15.22 52.45
N LEU A 201 35.82 15.28 52.13
CA LEU A 201 36.86 15.65 53.09
C LEU A 201 36.75 17.12 53.48
N ALA A 202 36.37 18.02 52.56
CA ALA A 202 36.08 19.41 52.85
C ALA A 202 34.86 19.58 53.77
N GLU A 203 33.76 18.86 53.50
CA GLU A 203 32.57 18.84 54.37
C GLU A 203 32.86 18.25 55.75
N LEU A 204 33.63 17.15 55.83
CA LEU A 204 34.02 16.55 57.11
C LEU A 204 34.96 17.45 57.90
N LYS A 205 35.81 18.24 57.24
CA LYS A 205 36.68 19.20 57.91
C LYS A 205 35.88 20.40 58.42
N ALA A 206 34.89 20.85 57.66
CA ALA A 206 33.96 21.90 58.05
C ALA A 206 33.07 21.47 59.24
N SER A 207 32.54 20.24 59.21
CA SER A 207 31.73 19.68 60.31
C SER A 207 32.55 19.41 61.57
N LYS A 208 33.85 19.11 61.43
CA LYS A 208 34.76 18.94 62.58
C LYS A 208 35.16 20.26 63.23
N THR A 209 34.99 21.40 62.55
CA THR A 209 35.23 22.75 63.10
C THR A 209 34.01 23.39 63.77
N GLU A 210 32.78 22.92 63.51
CA GLU A 210 31.57 23.41 64.18
C GLU A 210 31.11 22.53 65.36
N LYS A 211 31.86 22.69 66.47
CA LYS A 211 31.46 22.59 67.90
C LYS A 211 31.08 21.21 68.52
N PRO A 212 31.46 20.98 69.80
CA PRO A 212 30.94 21.78 70.91
C PRO A 212 32.01 22.29 71.90
N ALA A 213 32.15 23.61 71.96
CA ALA A 213 32.51 24.31 73.18
C ALA A 213 31.21 24.76 73.85
N GLU A 214 31.02 24.31 75.10
CA GLU A 214 30.31 25.00 76.19
C GLU A 214 28.78 25.19 76.05
N SER A 215 27.96 25.03 77.10
CA SER A 215 28.18 24.64 78.50
C SER A 215 26.82 24.64 79.21
N LYS A 216 26.73 23.87 80.30
CA LYS A 216 25.82 24.02 81.46
C LYS A 216 24.35 23.64 81.29
#